data_AF-A0A848TNG5-F1
#
_entry.id   AF-A0A848TNG5-F1
#
_cell.length_a   1.000
_cell.length_b   1.000
_cell.length_c   1.000
_cell.angle_alpha   90.00
_cell.angle_beta   90.00
_cell.angle_gamma   90.00
#
_symmetry.space_group_name_H-M   'P 1'
#
loop_
_entity.id
_entity.type
_entity.pdbx_description
1 polymer ?
#
loop_
_entity_poly.entity_id
_entity_poly.type
_entity_poly.pdbx_seq_one_letter_code
_entity_poly.pdbx_strand_id
1 'polypeptide(L)'
;MERYFSTDMPGVHFVRNVLLFSLAALIPVLFLYVLLTPGFGSALLRGGPALGRFLRQVATNGLPVVFVINYMSFFLFAVAQQRTGRHRDPRMFVWVDIGVRVFLFLALHALIYVLSADWFGSFGGSRKTALSVVAPTLARSAFFENISGVYLYATMVSALPLYITTI
;
A
#
# COMPACT_ATOMS: atom_id res chain seq x y z
N MET A 1 -11.65 -1.46 -16.67
CA MET A 1 -10.38 -0.89 -16.17
C MET A 1 -9.67 0.01 -17.17
N GLU A 2 -9.74 -0.26 -18.49
CA GLU A 2 -9.09 0.55 -19.54
C GLU A 2 -9.41 2.06 -19.49
N ARG A 3 -10.65 2.43 -19.11
CA ARG A 3 -11.06 3.84 -18.94
C ARG A 3 -10.31 4.57 -17.79
N TYR A 4 -9.83 3.83 -16.80
CA TYR A 4 -9.18 4.38 -15.62
C TYR A 4 -7.66 4.20 -15.64
N PHE A 5 -7.17 3.13 -16.26
CA PHE A 5 -5.76 2.79 -16.35
C PHE A 5 -5.46 2.30 -17.77
N SER A 6 -4.82 3.16 -18.54
CA SER A 6 -4.28 2.87 -19.88
C SER A 6 -2.94 3.59 -20.02
N THR A 7 -2.01 2.98 -20.73
CA THR A 7 -0.71 3.60 -21.06
C THR A 7 -0.81 4.64 -22.17
N ASP A 8 -1.96 4.72 -22.87
CA ASP A 8 -2.24 5.76 -23.87
C ASP A 8 -2.87 7.03 -23.24
N MET A 9 -3.19 7.00 -21.95
CA MET A 9 -3.78 8.15 -21.26
C MET A 9 -2.70 9.14 -20.79
N PRO A 10 -3.02 10.44 -20.65
CA PRO A 10 -2.09 11.39 -20.06
C PRO A 10 -1.65 10.96 -18.66
N GLY A 11 -0.33 10.97 -18.40
CA GLY A 11 0.24 10.47 -17.15
C GLY A 11 -0.32 11.12 -15.87
N VAL A 12 -0.71 12.39 -15.95
CA VAL A 12 -1.37 13.11 -14.83
C VAL A 12 -2.70 12.46 -14.46
N HIS A 13 -3.50 12.04 -15.45
CA HIS A 13 -4.76 11.35 -15.18
C HIS A 13 -4.53 9.97 -14.58
N PHE A 14 -3.50 9.25 -15.05
CA PHE A 14 -3.12 7.96 -14.46
C PHE A 14 -2.75 8.12 -12.98
N VAL A 15 -1.83 9.04 -12.67
CA VAL A 15 -1.40 9.36 -11.30
C VAL A 15 -2.59 9.75 -10.42
N ARG A 16 -3.48 10.63 -10.91
CA ARG A 16 -4.68 11.04 -10.19
C ARG A 16 -5.59 9.86 -9.88
N ASN A 17 -5.83 8.98 -10.85
CA ASN A 17 -6.69 7.81 -10.66
C ASN A 17 -6.08 6.84 -9.64
N VAL A 18 -4.77 6.57 -9.72
CA VAL A 18 -4.07 5.75 -8.73
C VAL A 18 -4.22 6.35 -7.33
N LEU A 19 -4.06 7.67 -7.18
CA LEU A 19 -4.20 8.36 -5.90
C LEU A 19 -5.61 8.22 -5.34
N LEU A 20 -6.64 8.44 -6.17
CA LEU A 20 -8.03 8.31 -5.77
C LEU A 20 -8.37 6.87 -5.34
N PHE A 21 -7.92 5.86 -6.09
CA PHE A 21 -8.10 4.45 -5.71
C PHE A 21 -7.35 4.10 -4.42
N SER A 22 -6.15 4.64 -4.24
CA SER A 22 -5.36 4.45 -3.02
C SER A 22 -6.07 5.03 -1.80
N LEU A 23 -6.61 6.25 -1.91
CA LEU A 23 -7.40 6.88 -0.85
C LEU A 23 -8.71 6.13 -0.57
N ALA A 24 -9.43 5.75 -1.62
CA ALA A 24 -10.70 5.04 -1.51
C ALA A 24 -10.55 3.68 -0.82
N ALA A 25 -9.40 3.01 -0.98
CA ALA A 25 -9.09 1.76 -0.27
C ALA A 25 -8.50 2.01 1.12
N LEU A 26 -7.63 3.02 1.27
CA LEU A 26 -6.94 3.30 2.53
C LEU A 26 -7.89 3.81 3.62
N ILE A 27 -8.82 4.70 3.29
CA ILE A 27 -9.70 5.35 4.27
C ILE A 27 -10.60 4.32 5.00
N PRO A 28 -11.33 3.41 4.31
CA PRO A 28 -12.16 2.41 4.98
C PRO A 28 -11.35 1.45 5.86
N VAL A 29 -10.17 1.03 5.39
CA VAL A 29 -9.31 0.09 6.15
C VAL A 29 -8.70 0.79 7.38
N LEU A 30 -8.31 2.07 7.27
CA LEU A 30 -7.91 2.88 8.42
C LEU A 30 -9.04 3.03 9.43
N PHE A 31 -10.26 3.31 8.96
CA PHE A 31 -11.42 3.42 9.83
C PHE A 31 -11.66 2.12 10.60
N LEU A 32 -11.61 0.97 9.91
CA LEU A 32 -11.69 -0.34 10.52
C LEU A 32 -10.60 -0.55 11.58
N TYR A 33 -9.34 -0.20 11.28
CA TYR A 33 -8.24 -0.30 12.23
C TYR A 33 -8.46 0.54 13.50
N VAL A 34 -8.96 1.77 13.34
CA VAL A 34 -9.26 2.65 14.47
C VAL A 34 -10.37 2.09 15.34
N LEU A 35 -11.40 1.49 14.74
CA LEU A 35 -12.50 0.85 15.47
C LEU A 35 -12.07 -0.42 16.19
N LEU A 36 -11.24 -1.24 15.55
CA LEU A 36 -10.80 -2.53 16.09
C LEU A 36 -9.68 -2.41 17.12
N THR A 37 -8.96 -1.28 17.17
CA THR A 37 -7.87 -1.07 18.13
C THR A 37 -8.41 -0.47 19.43
N PRO A 38 -8.43 -1.22 20.55
CA PRO A 38 -9.04 -0.76 21.80
C PRO A 38 -8.44 0.55 22.31
N GLY A 39 -9.29 1.52 22.62
CA GLY A 39 -8.88 2.83 23.16
C GLY A 39 -8.20 3.76 22.15
N PHE A 40 -7.96 3.33 20.91
CA PHE A 40 -7.28 4.17 19.91
C PHE A 40 -8.20 5.28 19.38
N GLY A 41 -9.46 4.94 19.05
CA GLY A 41 -10.45 5.93 18.63
C GLY A 41 -10.65 7.05 19.66
N SER A 42 -10.75 6.72 20.95
CA SER A 42 -10.88 7.73 22.02
C SER A 42 -9.61 8.56 22.17
N ALA A 43 -8.42 7.97 22.01
CA ALA A 43 -7.15 8.70 21.99
C ALA A 43 -7.06 9.69 20.81
N LEU A 44 -7.59 9.34 19.64
CA LEU A 44 -7.64 10.24 18.47
C LEU A 44 -8.68 11.35 18.65
N LEU A 45 -9.86 11.06 19.20
CA LEU A 45 -10.93 12.04 19.44
C LEU A 45 -10.54 13.11 20.47
N ARG A 46 -9.68 12.77 21.43
CA ARG A 46 -9.09 13.75 22.37
C ARG A 46 -8.13 14.74 21.69
N GLY A 47 -7.76 14.48 20.43
CA GLY A 47 -6.91 15.37 19.63
C GLY A 47 -5.45 15.41 20.08
N GLY A 48 -4.79 16.54 19.82
CA GLY A 48 -3.42 16.81 20.28
C GLY A 48 -2.33 15.97 19.58
N PRO A 49 -1.20 15.70 20.27
CA PRO A 49 -0.04 15.04 19.67
C PRO A 49 -0.28 13.62 19.14
N ALA A 50 -1.29 12.91 19.67
CA ALA A 50 -1.64 11.57 19.19
C ALA A 50 -2.25 11.63 17.78
N LEU A 51 -3.25 12.51 17.59
CA LEU A 51 -3.88 12.74 16.29
C LEU A 51 -2.86 13.27 15.27
N GLY A 52 -2.03 14.25 15.65
CA GLY A 52 -1.01 14.81 14.77
C GLY A 52 0.01 13.77 14.29
N ARG A 53 0.48 12.89 15.18
CA ARG A 53 1.39 11.79 14.81
C ARG A 53 0.71 10.76 13.93
N PHE A 54 -0.55 10.41 14.22
CA PHE A 54 -1.31 9.47 13.41
C PHE A 54 -1.54 10.00 11.98
N LEU A 55 -2.03 11.23 11.84
CA LEU A 55 -2.24 11.85 10.53
C LEU A 55 -0.94 11.98 9.74
N ARG A 56 0.15 12.39 10.40
CA ARG A 56 1.47 12.43 9.77
C ARG A 56 1.91 11.04 9.31
N GLN A 57 1.81 10.03 10.16
CA GLN A 57 2.17 8.65 9.81
C GLN A 57 1.36 8.14 8.61
N VAL A 58 0.06 8.43 8.56
CA VAL A 58 -0.78 8.08 7.40
C VAL A 58 -0.37 8.85 6.16
N ALA A 59 -0.15 10.17 6.25
CA ALA A 59 0.12 11.02 5.09
C ALA A 59 1.54 10.85 4.53
N THR A 60 2.56 10.66 5.37
CA THR A 60 3.97 10.64 4.96
C THR A 60 4.56 9.24 4.83
N ASN A 61 3.83 8.20 5.24
CA ASN A 61 4.28 6.81 5.12
C ASN A 61 3.19 5.94 4.49
N GLY A 62 2.02 5.85 5.12
CA GLY A 62 0.93 4.99 4.65
C GLY A 62 0.47 5.26 3.22
N LEU A 63 0.03 6.48 2.94
CA LEU A 63 -0.45 6.88 1.63
C LEU A 63 0.64 6.72 0.54
N PRO A 64 1.89 7.18 0.73
CA PRO A 64 2.98 6.91 -0.22
C PRO A 64 3.19 5.43 -0.51
N VAL A 65 3.22 4.56 0.51
CA VAL A 65 3.41 3.11 0.32
C VAL A 65 2.27 2.52 -0.52
N VAL A 66 1.03 2.80 -0.15
CA VAL A 66 -0.16 2.30 -0.87
C VAL A 66 -0.17 2.83 -2.31
N PHE A 67 0.14 4.11 -2.49
CA PHE A 67 0.20 4.76 -3.79
C PHE A 67 1.25 4.11 -4.70
N VAL A 68 2.50 3.93 -4.24
CA VAL A 68 3.57 3.35 -5.06
C VAL A 68 3.23 1.93 -5.48
N ILE A 69 2.72 1.11 -4.55
CA ILE A 69 2.32 -0.28 -4.84
C ILE A 69 1.18 -0.30 -5.88
N ASN A 70 0.15 0.52 -5.69
CA ASN A 70 -0.96 0.61 -6.64
C ASN A 70 -0.52 1.13 -8.00
N TYR A 71 0.34 2.15 -8.03
CA TYR A 71 0.87 2.72 -9.27
C TYR A 71 1.61 1.65 -10.07
N MET A 72 2.56 0.95 -9.45
CA MET A 72 3.34 -0.10 -10.11
C MET A 72 2.45 -1.24 -10.60
N SER A 73 1.51 -1.69 -9.77
CA SER A 73 0.62 -2.80 -10.09
C SER A 73 -0.34 -2.46 -11.25
N PHE A 74 -1.01 -1.30 -11.18
CA PHE A 74 -1.91 -0.85 -12.24
C PHE A 74 -1.17 -0.51 -13.54
N PHE A 75 0.07 -0.03 -13.44
CA PHE A 75 0.89 0.25 -14.61
C PHE A 75 1.30 -1.05 -15.32
N LEU A 76 1.77 -2.05 -14.56
CA LEU A 76 2.09 -3.37 -15.10
C LEU A 76 0.86 -4.03 -15.73
N PHE A 77 -0.32 -3.87 -15.13
CA PHE A 77 -1.58 -4.32 -15.74
C PHE A 77 -1.88 -3.64 -17.07
N ALA A 78 -1.78 -2.31 -17.14
CA ALA A 78 -2.02 -1.55 -18.37
C ALA A 78 -1.06 -1.98 -19.49
N VAL A 79 0.22 -2.16 -19.17
CA VAL A 79 1.25 -2.66 -20.11
C VAL A 79 0.94 -4.09 -20.56
N ALA A 80 0.53 -4.97 -19.65
CA ALA A 80 0.19 -6.35 -19.96
C ALA A 80 -1.04 -6.44 -20.89
N GLN A 81 -2.05 -5.61 -20.68
CA GLN A 81 -3.23 -5.56 -21.54
C GLN A 81 -2.88 -5.10 -22.97
N GLN A 82 -2.08 -4.05 -23.13
CA GLN A 82 -1.69 -3.57 -24.46
C GLN A 82 -0.87 -4.59 -25.27
N ARG A 83 0.05 -5.31 -24.62
CA ARG A 83 0.98 -6.22 -25.31
C ARG A 83 0.36 -7.56 -25.71
N THR A 84 -0.73 -7.99 -25.07
CA THR A 84 -1.09 -9.42 -25.05
C THR A 84 -2.45 -9.77 -25.67
N GLY A 85 -3.02 -8.92 -26.54
CA GLY A 85 -4.22 -9.19 -27.34
C GLY A 85 -5.07 -10.41 -26.94
N ARG A 86 -6.02 -10.24 -26.01
CA ARG A 86 -7.10 -11.19 -25.62
C ARG A 86 -6.76 -12.65 -25.25
N HIS A 87 -5.52 -13.14 -25.32
CA HIS A 87 -5.20 -14.60 -25.27
C HIS A 87 -4.42 -15.09 -24.03
N ARG A 88 -4.21 -14.28 -22.98
CA ARG A 88 -3.62 -14.75 -21.72
C ARG A 88 -4.68 -15.15 -20.71
N ASP A 89 -4.46 -16.24 -19.97
CA ASP A 89 -5.34 -16.67 -18.87
C ASP A 89 -5.45 -15.54 -17.84
N PRO A 90 -6.65 -14.94 -17.66
CA PRO A 90 -6.86 -13.85 -16.72
C PRO A 90 -6.53 -14.23 -15.26
N ARG A 91 -6.62 -15.52 -14.91
CA ARG A 91 -6.32 -16.02 -13.56
C ARG A 91 -4.84 -15.92 -13.21
N MET A 92 -3.96 -16.11 -14.20
CA MET A 92 -2.51 -15.94 -14.02
C MET A 92 -2.17 -14.49 -13.65
N PHE A 93 -2.92 -13.52 -14.19
CA PHE A 93 -2.71 -12.10 -13.89
C PHE A 93 -2.93 -11.81 -12.41
N VAL A 94 -3.99 -12.37 -11.80
CA VAL A 94 -4.31 -12.18 -10.38
C VAL A 94 -3.15 -12.65 -9.50
N TRP A 95 -2.60 -13.83 -9.76
CA TRP A 95 -1.48 -14.36 -8.98
C TRP A 95 -0.20 -13.54 -9.12
N VAL A 96 0.08 -13.05 -10.33
CA VAL A 96 1.23 -12.18 -10.58
C VAL A 96 1.05 -10.84 -9.85
N ASP A 97 -0.14 -10.24 -9.91
CA ASP A 97 -0.45 -8.97 -9.22
C ASP A 97 -0.29 -9.10 -7.70
N ILE A 98 -0.84 -10.17 -7.11
CA ILE A 98 -0.66 -10.48 -5.68
C ILE A 98 0.83 -10.61 -5.35
N GLY A 99 1.58 -11.37 -6.15
CA GLY A 99 3.02 -11.57 -5.95
C GLY A 99 3.80 -10.25 -6.02
N VAL A 100 3.51 -9.40 -7.00
CA VAL A 100 4.12 -8.08 -7.17
C VAL A 100 3.81 -7.20 -5.96
N ARG A 101 2.56 -7.13 -5.52
CA ARG A 101 2.15 -6.31 -4.37
C ARG A 101 2.84 -6.76 -3.09
N VAL A 102 2.87 -8.05 -2.81
CA VAL A 102 3.55 -8.60 -1.63
C VAL A 102 5.05 -8.28 -1.69
N PHE A 103 5.70 -8.54 -2.82
CA PHE A 103 7.12 -8.23 -2.99
C PHE A 103 7.42 -6.73 -2.79
N LEU A 104 6.66 -5.85 -3.45
CA LEU A 104 6.83 -4.40 -3.32
C LEU A 104 6.57 -3.93 -1.90
N PHE A 105 5.58 -4.52 -1.21
CA PHE A 105 5.28 -4.19 0.17
C PHE A 105 6.44 -4.51 1.11
N LEU A 106 7.03 -5.71 0.98
CA LEU A 106 8.23 -6.11 1.73
C LEU A 106 9.43 -5.20 1.40
N ALA A 107 9.69 -4.99 0.11
CA ALA A 107 10.84 -4.22 -0.37
C ALA A 107 10.78 -2.75 0.04
N LEU A 108 9.62 -2.10 -0.10
CA LEU A 108 9.43 -0.71 0.32
C LEU A 108 9.59 -0.54 1.83
N HIS A 109 9.08 -1.46 2.64
CA HIS A 109 9.26 -1.38 4.09
C HIS A 109 10.73 -1.54 4.48
N ALA A 110 11.45 -2.50 3.89
CA ALA A 110 12.87 -2.66 4.11
C ALA A 110 13.65 -1.39 3.71
N LEU A 111 13.34 -0.81 2.54
CA LEU A 111 13.96 0.42 2.06
C LEU A 111 13.68 1.60 3.02
N ILE A 112 12.42 1.82 3.40
CA ILE A 112 12.03 2.88 4.33
C ILE A 112 12.77 2.72 5.67
N TYR A 113 12.90 1.50 6.18
CA TYR A 113 13.56 1.25 7.45
C TYR A 113 15.06 1.53 7.39
N VAL A 114 15.72 1.11 6.30
CA VAL A 114 17.14 1.40 6.05
C VAL A 114 17.37 2.91 5.91
N LEU A 115 16.56 3.60 5.09
CA LEU A 115 16.66 5.06 4.93
C LEU A 115 16.38 5.79 6.24
N SER A 116 15.44 5.28 7.04
CA SER A 116 15.14 5.87 8.35
C SER A 116 16.28 5.70 9.35
N ALA A 117 17.03 4.59 9.26
CA ALA A 117 18.23 4.39 10.06
C ALA A 117 19.33 5.39 9.65
N ASP A 118 19.56 5.54 8.34
CA ASP A 118 20.62 6.40 7.81
C ASP A 118 20.33 7.90 8.02
N TRP A 119 19.10 8.36 7.77
CA TRP A 119 18.77 9.79 7.76
C TRP A 119 18.27 10.32 9.10
N PHE A 120 17.58 9.48 9.87
CA PHE A 120 16.94 9.90 11.13
C PHE A 120 17.54 9.23 12.37
N GLY A 121 18.59 8.40 12.21
CA GLY A 121 19.17 7.64 13.32
C GLY A 121 18.23 6.60 13.91
N SER A 122 17.16 6.22 13.18
CA SER A 122 16.22 5.19 13.65
C SER A 122 16.94 3.86 13.86
N PHE A 123 16.43 3.01 14.76
CA PHE A 123 17.06 1.72 15.09
C PHE A 123 18.53 1.85 15.56
N GLY A 124 18.87 3.00 16.16
CA GLY A 124 20.24 3.32 16.58
C GLY A 124 21.20 3.56 15.40
N GLY A 125 20.69 3.91 14.22
CA GLY A 125 21.49 4.12 13.00
C GLY A 125 21.97 2.83 12.32
N SER A 126 21.56 1.65 12.80
CA SER A 126 22.01 0.36 12.27
C SER A 126 21.05 -0.17 11.21
N ARG A 127 21.51 -0.25 9.95
CA ARG A 127 20.77 -0.90 8.85
C ARG A 127 20.44 -2.37 9.15
N LYS A 128 21.37 -3.08 9.81
CA LYS A 128 21.17 -4.49 10.20
C LYS A 128 20.02 -4.62 11.18
N THR A 129 19.98 -3.75 12.18
CA THR A 129 18.89 -3.69 13.16
C THR A 129 17.58 -3.32 12.47
N ALA A 130 17.60 -2.33 11.57
CA ALA A 130 16.45 -1.92 10.78
C ALA A 130 15.88 -3.09 9.96
N LEU A 131 16.71 -3.86 9.24
CA LEU A 131 16.27 -5.03 8.49
C LEU A 131 15.76 -6.17 9.38
N SER A 132 16.37 -6.37 10.56
CA SER A 132 15.98 -7.45 11.47
C SER A 132 14.55 -7.33 11.99
N VAL A 133 14.01 -6.11 12.06
CA VAL A 133 12.65 -5.87 12.51
C VAL A 133 11.60 -5.86 11.39
N VAL A 134 12.01 -5.87 10.12
CA VAL A 134 11.07 -5.87 8.98
C VAL A 134 10.19 -7.11 9.02
N ALA A 135 10.79 -8.30 9.04
CA ALA A 135 10.03 -9.56 9.06
C ALA A 135 9.01 -9.65 10.21
N PRO A 136 9.37 -9.40 11.50
CA PRO A 136 8.39 -9.45 12.58
C PRO A 136 7.32 -8.35 12.47
N THR A 137 7.65 -7.14 11.99
CA THR A 137 6.63 -6.11 11.75
C THR A 137 5.63 -6.53 10.67
N LEU A 138 6.10 -7.14 9.58
CA LEU A 138 5.25 -7.54 8.47
C LEU A 138 4.44 -8.80 8.79
N ALA A 139 4.97 -9.70 9.63
CA ALA A 139 4.20 -10.80 10.19
C ALA A 139 2.98 -10.28 10.98
N ARG A 140 3.18 -9.30 11.87
CA ARG A 140 2.08 -8.64 12.60
C ARG A 140 1.15 -7.85 11.68
N SER A 141 1.69 -7.30 10.58
CA SER A 141 0.89 -6.61 9.55
C SER A 141 -0.10 -7.56 8.87
N ALA A 142 0.32 -8.80 8.60
CA ALA A 142 -0.52 -9.83 8.00
C ALA A 142 -1.71 -10.24 8.90
N PHE A 143 -1.60 -10.05 10.21
CA PHE A 143 -2.70 -10.25 11.17
C PHE A 143 -3.43 -8.96 11.55
N PHE A 144 -3.19 -7.86 10.82
CA PHE A 144 -3.82 -6.57 11.06
C PHE A 144 -3.54 -5.96 12.45
N GLU A 145 -2.42 -6.34 13.08
CA GLU A 145 -2.09 -5.93 14.45
C GLU A 145 -1.36 -4.57 14.53
N ASN A 146 -0.98 -3.99 13.39
CA ASN A 146 -0.29 -2.71 13.33
C ASN A 146 -0.71 -1.87 12.11
N ILE A 147 -0.27 -0.61 12.10
CA ILE A 147 -0.63 0.33 11.04
C ILE A 147 -0.09 -0.08 9.67
N SER A 148 1.02 -0.81 9.59
CA SER A 148 1.52 -1.36 8.32
C SER A 148 0.55 -2.40 7.75
N GLY A 149 -0.15 -3.16 8.60
CA GLY A 149 -1.26 -4.02 8.20
C GLY A 149 -2.33 -3.24 7.43
N VAL A 150 -2.72 -2.05 7.89
CA VAL A 150 -3.67 -1.20 7.15
C VAL A 150 -3.21 -0.92 5.73
N TYR A 151 -1.92 -0.66 5.54
CA TYR A 151 -1.37 -0.38 4.21
C TYR A 151 -1.38 -1.64 3.33
N LEU A 152 -1.03 -2.80 3.90
CA LEU A 152 -1.11 -4.08 3.20
C LEU A 152 -2.52 -4.35 2.69
N TYR A 153 -3.51 -4.31 3.59
CA TYR A 153 -4.90 -4.59 3.22
C TYR A 153 -5.49 -3.53 2.28
N ALA A 154 -5.12 -2.25 2.43
CA ALA A 154 -5.52 -1.21 1.49
C ALA A 154 -5.02 -1.48 0.07
N THR A 155 -3.80 -2.01 -0.09
CA THR A 155 -3.29 -2.42 -1.41
C THR A 155 -3.98 -3.64 -2.00
N MET A 156 -4.59 -4.50 -1.16
CA MET A 156 -5.38 -5.64 -1.66
C MET A 156 -6.79 -5.20 -2.05
N VAL A 157 -7.43 -4.36 -1.22
CA VAL A 157 -8.77 -3.83 -1.48
C VAL A 157 -8.79 -2.98 -2.75
N SER A 158 -7.76 -2.17 -2.99
CA SER A 158 -7.65 -1.37 -4.22
C SER A 158 -7.56 -2.23 -5.49
N ALA A 159 -7.13 -3.49 -5.37
CA ALA A 159 -7.01 -4.42 -6.49
C ALA A 159 -8.32 -5.13 -6.85
N LEU A 160 -9.34 -5.11 -5.98
CA LEU A 160 -10.60 -5.83 -6.22
C LEU A 160 -11.27 -5.46 -7.55
N PRO A 161 -11.36 -4.18 -7.96
CA PRO A 161 -11.94 -3.82 -9.26
C PRO A 161 -11.15 -4.41 -10.44
N LEU A 162 -9.83 -4.59 -10.28
CA LEU A 162 -8.99 -5.26 -11.29
C LEU A 162 -9.39 -6.74 -11.39
N TYR A 163 -9.45 -7.43 -10.26
CA TYR A 163 -9.76 -8.86 -10.21
C TYR A 163 -11.16 -9.18 -10.75
N ILE A 164 -12.15 -8.35 -10.43
CA ILE A 164 -13.52 -8.49 -10.95
C ILE A 164 -13.55 -8.36 -12.48
N THR A 165 -12.70 -7.50 -13.07
CA THR A 165 -12.67 -7.37 -14.54
C THR A 165 -11.91 -8.48 -15.25
N THR A 166 -11.18 -9.30 -14.51
CA THR A 166 -10.42 -10.45 -15.07
C THR A 166 -11.15 -11.78 -14.92
N ILE A 167 -12.15 -11.88 -14.03
CA ILE A 167 -12.95 -13.10 -13.83
C ILE A 167 -14.23 -13.00 -14.67
#